data_AF-A0A0E9NL14-F1
#
_entry.id   AF-A0A0E9NL14-F1
#
_cell.length_a   1.000
_cell.length_b   1.000
_cell.length_c   1.000
_cell.angle_alpha   90.00
_cell.angle_beta   90.00
_cell.angle_gamma   90.00
#
_symmetry.space_group_name_H-M   'P 1'
#
loop_
_entity.id
_entity.type
_entity.pdbx_description
1 polymer ?
#
loop_
_entity_poly.entity_id
_entity_poly.type
_entity_poly.pdbx_seq_one_letter_code
_entity_poly.pdbx_strand_id
1 'polypeptide(L)'
;MQSARIAVRAAVRSARPAVSLRPSPSLLPQRRPFFSLFKKQVTETTEEDLSKLPDDPILREKVKQARDDELDLRTRPNGNFPEFDFPGDQPSDQVYNFTNWETYIYSRSHQNVKTAQQIRHVSKLLTYPVTVASILHELSPHNTSNGRLTVEGLKTLTALRLGLHPEPTVGRSKALTTYQDEPRRIFILGARADATLPRHVWLQLTYLFPQATFKLYFIGPEALLGPQTNGTPKKELYHPNMTFETHTEYYHALHEQQQFQPFDPYRDVFFLFSPGIGYPATSHLWAPTIPQLLQTKCGVFVTGYSQEDMDRDVAWLRDQADDEIDILLRPGKNEFMSRKYDVTEGPDGIELEQNNFGVWGFRGKMYNAKVVEEEPAALTG
;
A
#
# COMPACT_ATOMS: atom_id res chain seq x y z
N MET A 1 -30.03 -46.98 -40.48
CA MET A 1 -28.58 -46.68 -40.67
C MET A 1 -28.33 -45.67 -41.81
N GLN A 2 -29.07 -44.56 -41.87
CA GLN A 2 -28.78 -43.50 -42.86
C GLN A 2 -29.00 -42.06 -42.36
N SER A 3 -29.47 -41.87 -41.13
CA SER A 3 -29.65 -40.53 -40.53
C SER A 3 -28.52 -40.12 -39.57
N ALA A 4 -27.51 -40.96 -39.36
CA ALA A 4 -26.36 -40.67 -38.49
C ALA A 4 -25.12 -40.12 -39.24
N ARG A 5 -25.17 -40.02 -40.58
CA ARG A 5 -24.02 -39.61 -41.42
C ARG A 5 -24.04 -38.15 -41.89
N ILE A 6 -25.12 -37.40 -41.64
CA ILE A 6 -25.22 -35.97 -42.01
C ILE A 6 -24.84 -35.05 -40.83
N ALA A 7 -25.04 -35.47 -39.58
CA ALA A 7 -24.65 -34.68 -38.40
C ALA A 7 -23.14 -34.61 -38.17
N VAL A 8 -22.36 -35.56 -38.68
CA VAL A 8 -20.89 -35.61 -38.47
C VAL A 8 -20.12 -34.71 -39.45
N ARG A 9 -20.73 -34.28 -40.57
CA ARG A 9 -20.07 -33.40 -41.56
C ARG A 9 -20.21 -31.90 -41.26
N ALA A 10 -21.13 -31.50 -40.38
CA ALA A 10 -21.28 -30.10 -39.95
C ALA A 10 -20.36 -29.74 -38.75
N ALA A 11 -19.96 -30.71 -37.93
CA ALA A 11 -19.17 -30.47 -36.72
C ALA A 11 -17.64 -30.44 -36.93
N VAL A 12 -17.13 -30.82 -38.11
CA VAL A 12 -15.67 -30.91 -38.40
C VAL A 12 -15.12 -29.66 -39.11
N ARG A 13 -15.95 -28.64 -39.36
CA ARG A 13 -15.52 -27.39 -40.04
C ARG A 13 -15.22 -26.21 -39.11
N SER A 14 -15.35 -26.35 -37.79
CA SER A 14 -15.08 -25.29 -36.81
C SER A 14 -13.82 -25.49 -35.95
N ALA A 15 -13.07 -26.58 -36.12
CA ALA A 15 -11.81 -26.80 -35.41
C ALA A 15 -10.62 -26.24 -36.20
N ARG A 16 -10.27 -24.97 -35.96
CA ARG A 16 -8.92 -24.45 -36.26
C ARG A 16 -8.04 -24.62 -35.01
N PRO A 17 -6.75 -24.98 -35.16
CA PRO A 17 -5.85 -25.15 -34.03
C PRO A 17 -5.58 -23.81 -33.35
N ALA A 18 -5.44 -23.85 -32.02
CA ALA A 18 -5.14 -22.72 -31.17
C ALA A 18 -3.90 -21.96 -31.67
N VAL A 19 -4.14 -20.76 -32.17
CA VAL A 19 -3.09 -19.77 -32.43
C VAL A 19 -2.54 -19.34 -31.07
N SER A 20 -1.23 -19.48 -30.90
CA SER A 20 -0.44 -18.88 -29.82
C SER A 20 -0.81 -17.39 -29.70
N LEU A 21 -1.61 -17.05 -28.68
CA LEU A 21 -1.94 -15.68 -28.32
C LEU A 21 -0.71 -15.01 -27.71
N ARG A 22 0.16 -14.46 -28.56
CA ARG A 22 0.95 -13.29 -28.14
C ARG A 22 -0.06 -12.17 -27.87
N PRO A 23 0.04 -11.44 -26.76
CA PRO A 23 -0.86 -10.32 -26.52
C PRO A 23 -0.62 -9.24 -27.59
N SER A 24 -1.68 -8.90 -28.33
CA SER A 24 -1.69 -7.82 -29.32
C SER A 24 -1.43 -6.48 -28.63
N PRO A 25 -0.53 -5.61 -29.14
CA PRO A 25 -0.09 -4.40 -28.45
C PRO A 25 -1.07 -3.20 -28.55
N SER A 26 -2.34 -3.43 -28.86
CA SER A 26 -3.24 -2.38 -29.34
C SER A 26 -4.60 -2.35 -28.65
N LEU A 27 -4.62 -2.30 -27.32
CA LEU A 27 -5.77 -1.82 -26.54
C LEU A 27 -5.26 -1.10 -25.29
N LEU A 28 -4.49 -0.03 -25.49
CA LEU A 28 -4.28 0.97 -24.44
C LEU A 28 -5.58 1.77 -24.32
N PRO A 29 -6.31 1.69 -23.20
CA PRO A 29 -7.45 2.59 -22.98
C PRO A 29 -6.93 4.02 -23.01
N GLN A 30 -7.68 4.91 -23.66
CA GLN A 30 -7.30 6.30 -23.88
C GLN A 30 -6.67 6.91 -22.62
N ARG A 31 -5.36 7.16 -22.71
CA ARG A 31 -4.53 7.71 -21.64
C ARG A 31 -5.04 9.11 -21.31
N ARG A 32 -5.79 9.25 -20.22
CA ARG A 32 -5.71 10.49 -19.44
C ARG A 32 -4.24 10.64 -19.01
N PRO A 33 -3.65 11.84 -19.07
CA PRO A 33 -2.23 11.98 -18.81
C PRO A 33 -1.92 11.52 -17.40
N PHE A 34 -1.03 10.54 -17.27
CA PHE A 34 -0.36 10.07 -16.06
C PHE A 34 0.04 11.22 -15.11
N PHE A 35 0.23 12.41 -15.67
CA PHE A 35 0.50 13.69 -15.00
C PHE A 35 -0.59 14.23 -14.06
N SER A 36 -1.79 13.65 -13.97
CA SER A 36 -2.77 14.12 -12.98
C SER A 36 -2.34 13.86 -11.53
N LEU A 37 -1.52 12.84 -11.30
CA LEU A 37 -0.83 12.57 -10.01
C LEU A 37 0.13 13.68 -9.60
N PHE A 38 0.57 14.50 -10.55
CA PHE A 38 1.47 15.64 -10.36
C PHE A 38 0.73 16.98 -10.48
N LYS A 39 -0.59 16.98 -10.74
CA LYS A 39 -1.39 18.21 -10.93
C LYS A 39 -2.27 18.49 -9.72
N LYS A 40 -1.64 19.03 -8.67
CA LYS A 40 -2.14 20.14 -7.82
C LYS A 40 -1.33 20.18 -6.52
N GLN A 41 -0.10 20.67 -6.55
CA GLN A 41 0.50 21.30 -5.37
C GLN A 41 1.40 22.43 -5.88
N VAL A 42 1.06 23.64 -5.44
CA VAL A 42 1.76 24.93 -5.48
C VAL A 42 2.42 25.33 -6.82
N THR A 43 1.87 26.44 -7.32
CA THR A 43 2.45 27.49 -8.17
C THR A 43 3.95 27.35 -8.46
N GLU A 44 4.29 27.45 -9.75
CA GLU A 44 5.65 27.58 -10.25
C GLU A 44 6.49 28.43 -9.30
N THR A 45 7.36 27.79 -8.50
CA THR A 45 8.31 28.52 -7.66
C THR A 45 9.26 29.22 -8.63
N THR A 46 8.96 30.49 -8.93
CA THR A 46 9.76 31.29 -9.84
C THR A 46 11.12 31.56 -9.19
N GLU A 47 12.14 31.93 -9.97
CA GLU A 47 13.43 32.32 -9.38
C GLU A 47 13.29 33.48 -8.37
N GLU A 48 12.25 34.30 -8.55
CA GLU A 48 11.85 35.34 -7.59
C GLU A 48 11.38 34.77 -6.25
N ASP A 49 10.69 33.63 -6.22
CA ASP A 49 10.23 33.00 -4.98
C ASP A 49 11.37 32.28 -4.24
N LEU A 50 12.37 31.78 -4.97
CA LEU A 50 13.60 31.27 -4.38
C LEU A 50 14.39 32.37 -3.65
N SER A 51 14.30 33.62 -4.12
CA SER A 51 14.96 34.76 -3.47
C SER A 51 14.27 35.22 -2.17
N LYS A 52 13.01 34.82 -1.96
CA LYS A 52 12.21 35.10 -0.76
C LYS A 52 12.37 34.03 0.33
N LEU A 53 13.05 32.93 0.03
CA LEU A 53 13.28 31.85 1.00
C LEU A 53 14.16 32.33 2.16
N PRO A 54 13.95 31.80 3.38
CA PRO A 54 14.87 31.97 4.49
C PRO A 54 16.33 31.69 4.08
N ASP A 55 17.30 32.33 4.73
CA ASP A 55 18.74 32.11 4.52
C ASP A 55 19.21 30.75 5.10
N ASP A 56 18.46 29.68 4.86
CA ASP A 56 18.90 28.31 5.10
C ASP A 56 19.38 27.69 3.78
N PRO A 57 20.70 27.42 3.64
CA PRO A 57 21.27 26.85 2.42
C PRO A 57 20.72 25.45 2.11
N ILE A 58 20.39 24.64 3.12
CA ILE A 58 19.88 23.27 2.93
C ILE A 58 18.45 23.31 2.40
N LEU A 59 17.63 24.19 2.96
CA LEU A 59 16.25 24.40 2.50
C LEU A 59 16.23 24.85 1.02
N ARG A 60 17.05 25.85 0.67
CA ARG A 60 17.15 26.36 -0.71
C ARG A 60 17.59 25.28 -1.70
N GLU A 61 18.55 24.45 -1.34
CA GLU A 61 18.99 23.32 -2.18
C GLU A 61 17.85 22.34 -2.45
N LYS A 62 17.11 21.95 -1.41
CA LYS A 62 15.99 21.00 -1.53
C LYS A 62 14.80 21.56 -2.31
N VAL A 63 14.46 22.84 -2.13
CA VAL A 63 13.41 23.49 -2.92
C VAL A 63 13.83 23.56 -4.39
N LYS A 64 15.09 23.92 -4.68
CA LYS A 64 15.62 23.89 -6.04
C LYS A 64 15.55 22.49 -6.65
N GLN A 65 15.94 21.47 -5.88
CA GLN A 65 15.86 20.07 -6.30
C GLN A 65 14.42 19.65 -6.62
N ALA A 66 13.45 19.99 -5.77
CA ALA A 66 12.04 19.69 -5.99
C ALA A 66 11.52 20.37 -7.27
N ARG A 67 11.89 21.63 -7.50
CA ARG A 67 11.56 22.38 -8.71
C ARG A 67 12.16 21.74 -9.95
N ASP A 68 13.45 21.38 -9.91
CA ASP A 68 14.15 20.78 -11.05
C ASP A 68 13.57 19.39 -11.39
N ASP A 69 13.12 18.62 -10.39
CA ASP A 69 12.39 17.36 -10.59
C ASP A 69 11.02 17.57 -11.25
N GLU A 70 10.22 18.54 -10.78
CA GLU A 70 8.94 18.89 -11.40
C GLU A 70 9.12 19.38 -12.85
N LEU A 71 10.16 20.17 -13.10
CA LEU A 71 10.50 20.64 -14.43
C LEU A 71 10.87 19.48 -15.36
N ASP A 72 11.68 18.53 -14.91
CA ASP A 72 12.03 17.34 -15.70
C ASP A 72 10.77 16.52 -16.05
N LEU A 73 9.88 16.29 -15.09
CA LEU A 73 8.62 15.59 -15.32
C LEU A 73 7.72 16.32 -16.34
N ARG A 74 7.74 17.65 -16.41
CA ARG A 74 6.90 18.42 -17.35
C ARG A 74 7.52 18.57 -18.73
N THR A 75 8.84 18.72 -18.81
CA THR A 75 9.56 19.10 -20.04
C THR A 75 9.95 17.93 -20.91
N ARG A 76 10.01 16.70 -20.37
CA ARG A 76 10.41 15.54 -21.17
C ARG A 76 9.42 15.25 -22.31
N PRO A 77 9.91 15.14 -23.56
CA PRO A 77 9.07 14.94 -24.73
C PRO A 77 8.30 13.61 -24.65
N ASN A 78 7.01 13.67 -25.03
CA ASN A 78 6.07 12.54 -25.09
C ASN A 78 5.73 11.86 -23.75
N GLY A 79 6.14 12.41 -22.61
CA GLY A 79 5.92 11.79 -21.29
C GLY A 79 6.50 10.38 -21.20
N ASN A 80 7.59 10.12 -21.94
CA ASN A 80 8.28 8.85 -21.90
C ASN A 80 9.34 8.87 -20.79
N PHE A 81 9.09 8.10 -19.74
CA PHE A 81 9.98 7.93 -18.60
C PHE A 81 10.46 6.49 -18.58
N PRO A 82 11.63 6.18 -19.18
CA PRO A 82 12.17 4.83 -19.15
C PRO A 82 12.36 4.33 -17.71
N GLU A 83 12.58 5.23 -16.75
CA GLU A 83 12.65 4.90 -15.32
C GLU A 83 11.35 4.33 -14.72
N PHE A 84 10.19 4.54 -15.36
CA PHE A 84 8.90 3.96 -14.94
C PHE A 84 8.64 2.59 -15.58
N ASP A 85 9.58 2.05 -16.34
CA ASP A 85 9.57 0.65 -16.76
C ASP A 85 10.02 -0.22 -15.59
N PHE A 86 9.04 -0.69 -14.82
CA PHE A 86 9.31 -1.46 -13.61
C PHE A 86 9.59 -2.93 -13.92
N PRO A 87 10.48 -3.57 -13.15
CA PRO A 87 10.79 -4.99 -13.31
C PRO A 87 9.56 -5.87 -13.05
N GLY A 88 9.49 -6.99 -13.79
CA GLY A 88 8.47 -8.02 -13.63
C GLY A 88 8.88 -9.11 -12.65
N ASP A 89 8.52 -10.35 -12.99
CA ASP A 89 8.90 -11.56 -12.26
C ASP A 89 10.42 -11.71 -12.19
N GLN A 90 10.91 -12.11 -11.02
CA GLN A 90 12.30 -12.50 -10.83
C GLN A 90 12.43 -14.00 -10.61
N PRO A 91 13.56 -14.60 -11.04
CA PRO A 91 13.81 -16.00 -10.78
C PRO A 91 14.00 -16.23 -9.27
N SER A 92 13.59 -17.42 -8.81
CA SER A 92 13.51 -17.75 -7.38
C SER A 92 14.85 -17.79 -6.65
N ASP A 93 15.96 -17.75 -7.37
CA ASP A 93 17.32 -17.73 -6.86
C ASP A 93 17.81 -16.32 -6.46
N GLN A 94 17.13 -15.27 -6.93
CA GLN A 94 17.45 -13.89 -6.59
C GLN A 94 16.72 -13.46 -5.32
N VAL A 95 17.48 -12.88 -4.38
CA VAL A 95 16.96 -12.41 -3.09
C VAL A 95 16.69 -10.91 -3.15
N TYR A 96 15.53 -10.50 -2.63
CA TYR A 96 15.15 -9.10 -2.48
C TYR A 96 15.86 -8.46 -1.30
N ASN A 97 16.37 -7.23 -1.46
CA ASN A 97 17.01 -6.51 -0.38
C ASN A 97 16.21 -5.25 0.01
N PHE A 98 15.65 -5.25 1.21
CA PHE A 98 14.84 -4.15 1.73
C PHE A 98 15.61 -3.17 2.65
N THR A 99 16.95 -3.15 2.61
CA THR A 99 17.75 -2.28 3.50
C THR A 99 17.54 -0.79 3.20
N ASN A 100 17.59 -0.41 1.93
CA ASN A 100 17.35 0.95 1.46
C ASN A 100 16.89 0.96 0.00
N TRP A 101 16.55 2.14 -0.53
CA TRP A 101 16.13 2.32 -1.92
C TRP A 101 17.16 1.83 -2.94
N GLU A 102 18.46 2.08 -2.73
CA GLU A 102 19.50 1.73 -3.70
C GLU A 102 19.66 0.21 -3.81
N THR A 103 19.74 -0.48 -2.67
CA THR A 103 19.83 -1.95 -2.63
C THR A 103 18.55 -2.59 -3.16
N TYR A 104 17.38 -2.00 -2.88
CA TYR A 104 16.11 -2.48 -3.40
C TYR A 104 16.04 -2.36 -4.92
N ILE A 105 16.35 -1.18 -5.46
CA ILE A 105 16.35 -0.92 -6.92
C ILE A 105 17.33 -1.85 -7.64
N TYR A 106 18.51 -2.05 -7.06
CA TYR A 106 19.53 -2.98 -7.56
C TYR A 106 19.05 -4.43 -7.52
N SER A 107 18.57 -4.91 -6.37
CA SER A 107 18.11 -6.30 -6.20
C SER A 107 16.90 -6.62 -7.07
N ARG A 108 16.04 -5.64 -7.37
CA ARG A 108 14.91 -5.76 -8.30
C ARG A 108 15.30 -5.59 -9.78
N SER A 109 16.58 -5.41 -10.10
CA SER A 109 17.08 -5.29 -11.48
C SER A 109 16.43 -4.15 -12.30
N HIS A 110 16.20 -2.97 -11.70
CA HIS A 110 15.70 -1.81 -12.45
C HIS A 110 16.75 -1.36 -13.49
N GLN A 111 16.44 -1.48 -14.78
CA GLN A 111 17.41 -1.23 -15.85
C GLN A 111 17.68 0.27 -16.09
N ASN A 112 16.65 1.10 -15.88
CA ASN A 112 16.62 2.49 -16.33
C ASN A 112 16.81 3.51 -15.19
N VAL A 113 17.19 3.05 -13.99
CA VAL A 113 17.39 3.91 -12.82
C VAL A 113 18.88 3.98 -12.49
N LYS A 114 19.51 5.10 -12.83
CA LYS A 114 20.95 5.32 -12.66
C LYS A 114 21.30 6.61 -11.93
N THR A 115 20.45 7.64 -12.05
CA THR A 115 20.69 8.94 -11.42
C THR A 115 19.86 9.13 -10.16
N ALA A 116 20.34 9.98 -9.25
CA ALA A 116 19.59 10.33 -8.05
C ALA A 116 18.21 10.95 -8.36
N GLN A 117 18.09 11.71 -9.47
CA GLN A 117 16.81 12.27 -9.92
C GLN A 117 15.81 11.18 -10.33
N GLN A 118 16.26 10.17 -11.09
CA GLN A 118 15.41 9.03 -11.44
C GLN A 118 14.95 8.26 -10.21
N ILE A 119 15.82 8.08 -9.20
CA ILE A 119 15.44 7.46 -7.91
C ILE A 119 14.35 8.29 -7.22
N ARG A 120 14.43 9.63 -7.24
CA ARG A 120 13.38 10.50 -6.69
C ARG A 120 12.04 10.33 -7.41
N HIS A 121 12.05 10.26 -8.73
CA HIS A 121 10.83 10.04 -9.52
C HIS A 121 10.22 8.66 -9.26
N VAL A 122 11.04 7.61 -9.27
CA VAL A 122 10.60 6.23 -9.04
C VAL A 122 10.10 6.02 -7.63
N SER A 123 10.83 6.52 -6.62
CA SER A 123 10.44 6.38 -5.21
C SER A 123 9.12 7.09 -4.89
N LYS A 124 8.79 8.21 -5.54
CA LYS A 124 7.49 8.90 -5.36
C LYS A 124 6.30 8.00 -5.71
N LEU A 125 6.44 7.12 -6.70
CA LEU A 125 5.38 6.19 -7.11
C LEU A 125 5.44 4.89 -6.32
N LEU A 126 6.64 4.32 -6.20
CA LEU A 126 6.86 3.03 -5.55
C LEU A 126 6.74 3.09 -4.02
N THR A 127 6.82 4.25 -3.39
CA THR A 127 6.76 4.36 -1.92
C THR A 127 5.51 3.69 -1.34
N TYR A 128 4.37 3.75 -2.01
CA TYR A 128 3.13 3.12 -1.52
C TYR A 128 3.21 1.58 -1.51
N PRO A 129 3.36 0.88 -2.66
CA PRO A 129 3.46 -0.57 -2.66
C PRO A 129 4.72 -1.08 -1.95
N VAL A 130 5.84 -0.36 -2.03
CA VAL A 130 7.09 -0.83 -1.40
C VAL A 130 7.05 -0.65 0.12
N THR A 131 6.39 0.37 0.66
CA THR A 131 6.15 0.47 2.12
C THR A 131 5.31 -0.70 2.60
N VAL A 132 4.21 -1.02 1.90
CA VAL A 132 3.38 -2.20 2.19
C VAL A 132 4.21 -3.48 2.14
N ALA A 133 4.98 -3.69 1.08
CA ALA A 133 5.84 -4.86 0.93
C ALA A 133 6.88 -4.94 2.05
N SER A 134 7.57 -3.83 2.34
CA SER A 134 8.62 -3.80 3.36
C SER A 134 8.11 -4.15 4.76
N ILE A 135 6.84 -3.88 5.07
CA ILE A 135 6.22 -4.32 6.34
C ILE A 135 5.89 -5.82 6.29
N LEU A 136 5.26 -6.25 5.20
CA LEU A 136 4.70 -7.60 5.07
C LEU A 136 5.72 -8.68 4.71
N HIS A 137 6.82 -8.33 4.07
CA HIS A 137 7.81 -9.29 3.57
C HIS A 137 8.62 -9.92 4.71
N GLU A 138 9.06 -11.17 4.53
CA GLU A 138 9.87 -11.88 5.54
C GLU A 138 11.23 -11.19 5.80
N LEU A 139 11.88 -10.69 4.75
CA LEU A 139 13.12 -9.91 4.79
C LEU A 139 12.91 -8.41 5.11
N SER A 140 11.84 -8.10 5.83
CA SER A 140 11.53 -6.74 6.26
C SER A 140 12.68 -6.11 7.06
N PRO A 141 12.94 -4.79 6.89
CA PRO A 141 13.88 -4.07 7.75
C PRO A 141 13.35 -3.90 9.18
N HIS A 142 12.05 -4.15 9.41
CA HIS A 142 11.42 -4.07 10.71
C HIS A 142 11.58 -5.41 11.45
N ASN A 143 12.60 -5.48 12.30
CA ASN A 143 12.89 -6.62 13.17
C ASN A 143 12.83 -6.20 14.64
N THR A 144 12.95 -7.17 15.55
CA THR A 144 13.02 -6.89 17.00
C THR A 144 14.38 -6.33 17.42
N SER A 145 15.44 -6.49 16.63
CA SER A 145 16.78 -6.04 17.00
C SER A 145 16.92 -4.52 17.02
N ASN A 146 16.17 -3.81 16.18
CA ASN A 146 16.11 -2.35 16.19
C ASN A 146 15.20 -1.76 17.29
N GLY A 147 14.49 -2.61 18.05
CA GLY A 147 13.58 -2.19 19.13
C GLY A 147 12.32 -1.44 18.69
N ARG A 148 12.07 -1.31 17.38
CA ARG A 148 10.86 -0.66 16.83
C ARG A 148 9.69 -1.61 16.73
N LEU A 149 9.93 -2.86 16.34
CA LEU A 149 8.89 -3.89 16.30
C LEU A 149 8.60 -4.38 17.72
N THR A 150 7.36 -4.28 18.17
CA THR A 150 6.95 -4.77 19.50
C THR A 150 6.69 -6.27 19.48
N VAL A 151 6.51 -6.88 20.66
CA VAL A 151 6.14 -8.31 20.76
C VAL A 151 4.78 -8.58 20.10
N GLU A 152 3.82 -7.68 20.26
CA GLU A 152 2.51 -7.79 19.61
C GLU A 152 2.62 -7.56 18.09
N GLY A 153 3.49 -6.65 17.67
CA GLY A 153 3.87 -6.46 16.27
C GLY A 153 4.42 -7.73 15.64
N LEU A 154 5.36 -8.41 16.32
CA LEU A 154 5.94 -9.65 15.86
C LEU A 154 4.87 -10.74 15.69
N LYS A 155 3.97 -10.92 16.67
CA LYS A 155 2.87 -11.89 16.56
C LYS A 155 1.97 -11.63 15.35
N THR A 156 1.55 -10.38 15.14
CA THR A 156 0.71 -10.00 13.99
C THR A 156 1.45 -10.17 12.66
N LEU A 157 2.72 -9.75 12.56
CA LEU A 157 3.47 -9.87 11.30
C LEU A 157 3.83 -11.32 10.98
N THR A 158 4.18 -12.15 11.95
CA THR A 158 4.45 -13.58 11.75
C THR A 158 3.23 -14.30 11.20
N ALA A 159 2.05 -13.99 11.75
CA ALA A 159 0.76 -14.48 11.27
C ALA A 159 0.49 -14.16 9.79
N LEU A 160 0.66 -12.88 9.42
CA LEU A 160 0.47 -12.40 8.04
C LEU A 160 1.49 -13.03 7.09
N ARG A 161 2.77 -13.09 7.50
CA ARG A 161 3.89 -13.63 6.71
C ARG A 161 3.75 -15.11 6.39
N LEU A 162 3.24 -15.91 7.32
CA LEU A 162 3.00 -17.35 7.12
C LEU A 162 2.08 -17.62 5.91
N GLY A 163 1.14 -16.71 5.67
CA GLY A 163 0.23 -16.79 4.54
C GLY A 163 0.79 -16.24 3.22
N LEU A 164 1.85 -15.44 3.27
CA LEU A 164 2.46 -14.79 2.11
C LEU A 164 3.62 -15.59 1.51
N HIS A 165 4.30 -16.39 2.33
CA HIS A 165 5.45 -17.22 1.95
C HIS A 165 5.18 -18.71 2.27
N PRO A 166 4.40 -19.41 1.44
CA PRO A 166 4.06 -20.79 1.72
C PRO A 166 5.21 -21.78 1.42
N GLU A 167 5.73 -22.46 2.44
CA GLU A 167 6.80 -23.49 2.37
C GLU A 167 6.44 -24.66 1.43
N PRO A 168 7.25 -25.07 0.44
CA PRO A 168 6.90 -26.04 -0.60
C PRO A 168 6.23 -27.34 -0.08
N THR A 169 5.23 -27.78 -0.86
CA THR A 169 4.04 -28.60 -0.57
C THR A 169 4.21 -30.00 0.08
N VAL A 170 5.41 -30.42 0.49
CA VAL A 170 5.60 -31.80 1.00
C VAL A 170 5.07 -31.92 2.44
N GLY A 171 3.88 -32.51 2.59
CA GLY A 171 3.30 -32.89 3.90
C GLY A 171 2.34 -31.88 4.53
N ARG A 172 1.81 -30.88 3.79
CA ARG A 172 0.88 -29.89 4.37
C ARG A 172 -0.47 -30.53 4.74
N SER A 173 -1.01 -30.11 5.89
CA SER A 173 -2.40 -30.38 6.25
C SER A 173 -3.35 -29.62 5.31
N LYS A 174 -4.52 -30.21 5.00
CA LYS A 174 -5.52 -29.60 4.10
C LYS A 174 -5.94 -28.18 4.54
N ALA A 175 -5.99 -27.94 5.85
CA ALA A 175 -6.34 -26.64 6.44
C ALA A 175 -5.27 -25.57 6.18
N LEU A 176 -3.97 -25.92 6.24
CA LEU A 176 -2.88 -24.98 5.98
C LEU A 176 -2.83 -24.60 4.49
N THR A 177 -3.13 -25.55 3.59
CA THR A 177 -3.24 -25.28 2.16
C THR A 177 -4.36 -24.29 1.86
N THR A 178 -5.56 -24.50 2.39
CA THR A 178 -6.68 -23.57 2.22
C THR A 178 -6.35 -22.17 2.77
N TYR A 179 -5.71 -22.09 3.94
CA TYR A 179 -5.27 -20.81 4.50
C TYR A 179 -4.27 -20.06 3.62
N GLN A 180 -3.42 -20.76 2.88
CA GLN A 180 -2.45 -20.16 1.97
C GLN A 180 -3.07 -19.74 0.62
N ASP A 181 -4.12 -20.45 0.17
CA ASP A 181 -4.74 -20.21 -1.14
C ASP A 181 -5.69 -18.99 -1.17
N GLU A 182 -6.40 -18.65 -0.09
CA GLU A 182 -7.31 -17.50 -0.14
C GLU A 182 -6.58 -16.14 -0.07
N PRO A 183 -7.14 -15.09 -0.70
CA PRO A 183 -6.45 -13.84 -0.93
C PRO A 183 -6.21 -13.03 0.33
N ARG A 184 -5.07 -12.36 0.38
CA ARG A 184 -4.72 -11.37 1.40
C ARG A 184 -5.44 -10.06 1.08
N ARG A 185 -6.24 -9.56 2.02
CA ARG A 185 -7.00 -8.32 1.84
C ARG A 185 -6.22 -7.15 2.41
N ILE A 186 -5.89 -6.21 1.55
CA ILE A 186 -5.18 -4.98 1.93
C ILE A 186 -6.17 -3.84 1.79
N PHE A 187 -6.53 -3.21 2.90
CA PHE A 187 -7.44 -2.09 2.96
C PHE A 187 -6.65 -0.79 3.05
N ILE A 188 -6.76 0.05 2.04
CA ILE A 188 -6.12 1.36 2.00
C ILE A 188 -7.21 2.40 2.27
N LEU A 189 -7.16 3.01 3.45
CA LEU A 189 -8.17 3.96 3.92
C LEU A 189 -7.70 5.40 3.71
N GLY A 190 -8.65 6.28 3.41
CA GLY A 190 -8.34 7.66 3.04
C GLY A 190 -7.57 7.72 1.71
N ALA A 191 -7.87 6.78 0.82
CA ALA A 191 -7.14 6.60 -0.42
C ALA A 191 -7.29 7.84 -1.33
N ARG A 192 -6.16 8.41 -1.73
CA ARG A 192 -6.03 9.64 -2.54
C ARG A 192 -5.05 9.39 -3.67
N ALA A 193 -3.83 9.91 -3.54
CA ALA A 193 -2.76 9.72 -4.52
C ALA A 193 -2.48 8.23 -4.79
N ASP A 194 -2.52 7.38 -3.75
CA ASP A 194 -2.33 5.93 -3.81
C ASP A 194 -3.35 5.19 -4.70
N ALA A 195 -4.62 5.62 -4.72
CA ALA A 195 -5.66 5.08 -5.60
C ALA A 195 -5.51 5.53 -7.05
N THR A 196 -4.92 6.71 -7.27
CA THR A 196 -4.70 7.27 -8.61
C THR A 196 -3.49 6.67 -9.34
N LEU A 197 -2.63 5.94 -8.61
CA LEU A 197 -1.49 5.25 -9.19
C LEU A 197 -1.94 4.26 -10.28
N PRO A 198 -1.19 4.15 -11.39
CA PRO A 198 -1.43 3.11 -12.37
C PRO A 198 -1.37 1.72 -11.74
N ARG A 199 -2.30 0.83 -12.11
CA ARG A 199 -2.42 -0.51 -11.52
C ARG A 199 -1.13 -1.35 -11.63
N HIS A 200 -0.32 -1.14 -12.67
CA HIS A 200 0.96 -1.82 -12.84
C HIS A 200 2.00 -1.45 -11.77
N VAL A 201 1.88 -0.29 -11.11
CA VAL A 201 2.72 0.09 -9.96
C VAL A 201 2.43 -0.82 -8.77
N TRP A 202 1.15 -1.11 -8.52
CA TRP A 202 0.71 -2.02 -7.46
C TRP A 202 1.06 -3.49 -7.75
N LEU A 203 1.23 -3.88 -9.02
CA LEU A 203 1.72 -5.22 -9.40
C LEU A 203 3.13 -5.53 -8.87
N GLN A 204 3.90 -4.52 -8.44
CA GLN A 204 5.16 -4.78 -7.75
C GLN A 204 4.95 -5.64 -6.49
N LEU A 205 3.78 -5.60 -5.84
CA LEU A 205 3.45 -6.53 -4.76
C LEU A 205 3.35 -7.97 -5.25
N THR A 206 2.70 -8.25 -6.39
CA THR A 206 2.62 -9.62 -6.91
C THR A 206 3.97 -10.19 -7.30
N TYR A 207 4.90 -9.34 -7.76
CA TYR A 207 6.25 -9.78 -8.09
C TYR A 207 7.10 -10.07 -6.86
N LEU A 208 6.88 -9.36 -5.75
CA LEU A 208 7.56 -9.61 -4.48
C LEU A 208 6.99 -10.85 -3.76
N PHE A 209 5.71 -11.17 -3.98
CA PHE A 209 5.03 -12.32 -3.38
C PHE A 209 4.41 -13.21 -4.47
N PRO A 210 5.21 -13.98 -5.22
CA PRO A 210 4.76 -14.69 -6.42
C PRO A 210 3.68 -15.76 -6.14
N GLN A 211 3.66 -16.31 -4.93
CA GLN A 211 2.71 -17.35 -4.51
C GLN A 211 1.46 -16.80 -3.81
N ALA A 212 1.41 -15.49 -3.53
CA ALA A 212 0.29 -14.88 -2.83
C ALA A 212 -0.70 -14.26 -3.81
N THR A 213 -1.99 -14.32 -3.45
CA THR A 213 -3.05 -13.58 -4.14
C THR A 213 -3.48 -12.39 -3.28
N PHE A 214 -3.69 -11.24 -3.91
CA PHE A 214 -4.04 -10.00 -3.23
C PHE A 214 -5.39 -9.46 -3.67
N LYS A 215 -6.11 -8.89 -2.71
CA LYS A 215 -7.27 -8.05 -2.95
C LYS A 215 -7.06 -6.69 -2.29
N LEU A 216 -6.91 -5.66 -3.12
CA LEU A 216 -6.69 -4.30 -2.66
C LEU A 216 -8.00 -3.53 -2.67
N TYR A 217 -8.36 -2.98 -1.51
CA TYR A 217 -9.51 -2.12 -1.33
C TYR A 217 -9.04 -0.68 -1.16
N PHE A 218 -9.36 0.20 -2.10
CA PHE A 218 -9.16 1.64 -1.93
C PHE A 218 -10.46 2.24 -1.41
N ILE A 219 -10.41 2.86 -0.23
CA ILE A 219 -11.59 3.38 0.45
C ILE A 219 -11.38 4.86 0.74
N GLY A 220 -12.26 5.70 0.20
CA GLY A 220 -12.31 7.12 0.53
C GLY A 220 -13.00 7.95 -0.55
N PRO A 221 -13.55 9.13 -0.18
CA PRO A 221 -14.28 10.00 -1.10
C PRO A 221 -13.46 10.45 -2.31
N GLU A 222 -12.14 10.54 -2.15
CA GLU A 222 -11.20 11.00 -3.17
C GLU A 222 -10.54 9.85 -3.96
N ALA A 223 -10.91 8.59 -3.69
CA ALA A 223 -10.29 7.43 -4.30
C ALA A 223 -10.57 7.28 -5.82
N LEU A 224 -11.66 7.87 -6.31
CA LEU A 224 -12.05 7.88 -7.72
C LEU A 224 -12.21 9.29 -8.25
N LEU A 225 -11.28 9.69 -9.12
CA LEU A 225 -11.35 10.95 -9.88
C LEU A 225 -12.27 10.81 -11.10
N GLY A 226 -13.58 10.92 -10.90
CA GLY A 226 -14.59 10.83 -11.96
C GLY A 226 -16.01 11.11 -11.46
N PRO A 227 -17.02 11.18 -12.36
CA PRO A 227 -18.40 11.29 -11.93
C PRO A 227 -18.73 10.09 -11.03
N GLN A 228 -19.05 10.39 -9.77
CA GLN A 228 -19.38 9.43 -8.73
C GLN A 228 -20.45 8.47 -9.27
N THR A 229 -20.10 7.20 -9.43
CA THR A 229 -21.08 6.17 -9.76
C THR A 229 -21.85 5.87 -8.49
N ASN A 230 -23.07 6.41 -8.35
CA ASN A 230 -24.05 6.21 -7.25
C ASN A 230 -23.74 5.01 -6.31
N GLY A 231 -22.80 5.16 -5.36
CA GLY A 231 -22.41 4.15 -4.38
C GLY A 231 -21.85 2.81 -4.89
N THR A 232 -21.72 2.59 -6.21
CA THR A 232 -21.28 1.28 -6.73
C THR A 232 -19.75 1.19 -6.75
N PRO A 233 -19.16 0.15 -6.11
CA PRO A 233 -17.73 -0.01 -6.08
C PRO A 233 -17.18 -0.38 -7.46
N LYS A 234 -16.08 0.25 -7.85
CA LYS A 234 -15.39 -0.08 -9.10
C LYS A 234 -14.48 -1.29 -8.86
N LYS A 235 -14.81 -2.41 -9.50
CA LYS A 235 -14.01 -3.65 -9.47
C LYS A 235 -13.18 -3.78 -10.74
N GLU A 236 -11.88 -3.99 -10.58
CA GLU A 236 -10.94 -4.17 -11.69
C GLU A 236 -10.10 -5.44 -11.44
N LEU A 237 -10.24 -6.42 -12.31
CA LEU A 237 -9.33 -7.57 -12.38
C LEU A 237 -8.21 -7.21 -13.36
N TYR A 238 -7.01 -6.93 -12.85
CA TYR A 238 -5.87 -6.51 -13.65
C TYR A 238 -4.84 -7.63 -13.85
N HIS A 239 -4.70 -8.52 -12.87
CA HIS A 239 -3.78 -9.66 -12.90
C HIS A 239 -4.44 -10.87 -12.21
N PRO A 240 -4.14 -12.13 -12.58
CA PRO A 240 -4.74 -13.31 -11.96
C PRO A 240 -4.59 -13.33 -10.43
N ASN A 241 -3.46 -12.84 -9.92
CA ASN A 241 -3.13 -12.80 -8.50
C ASN A 241 -3.45 -11.45 -7.83
N MET A 242 -4.08 -10.50 -8.52
CA MET A 242 -4.41 -9.19 -7.94
C MET A 242 -5.72 -8.62 -8.44
N THR A 243 -6.60 -8.34 -7.48
CA THR A 243 -7.90 -7.68 -7.71
C THR A 243 -7.95 -6.33 -7.01
N PHE A 244 -8.56 -5.35 -7.65
CA PHE A 244 -8.75 -4.02 -7.10
C PHE A 244 -10.25 -3.74 -6.93
N GLU A 245 -10.61 -3.19 -5.78
CA GLU A 245 -11.95 -2.70 -5.49
C GLU A 245 -11.82 -1.27 -4.95
N THR A 246 -12.58 -0.32 -5.51
CA THR A 246 -12.52 1.09 -5.08
C THR A 246 -13.89 1.56 -4.63
N HIS A 247 -13.96 2.08 -3.41
CA HIS A 247 -15.16 2.60 -2.74
C HIS A 247 -14.99 4.09 -2.47
N THR A 248 -16.02 4.87 -2.77
CA THR A 248 -16.02 6.33 -2.58
C THR A 248 -16.67 6.79 -1.27
N GLU A 249 -17.16 5.87 -0.46
CA GLU A 249 -17.71 6.18 0.86
C GLU A 249 -16.62 6.18 1.95
N TYR A 250 -16.93 6.76 3.10
CA TYR A 250 -16.09 6.65 4.28
C TYR A 250 -16.12 5.23 4.85
N TYR A 251 -14.99 4.79 5.41
CA TYR A 251 -14.86 3.44 5.97
C TYR A 251 -15.95 3.14 7.02
N HIS A 252 -16.26 4.11 7.88
CA HIS A 252 -17.20 3.87 8.97
C HIS A 252 -18.62 3.54 8.49
N ALA A 253 -19.07 4.15 7.39
CA ALA A 253 -20.34 3.82 6.76
C ALA A 253 -20.34 2.39 6.17
N LEU A 254 -19.25 1.99 5.51
CA LEU A 254 -19.12 0.67 4.88
C LEU A 254 -18.98 -0.46 5.91
N HIS A 255 -18.33 -0.17 7.05
CA HIS A 255 -18.19 -1.10 8.17
C HIS A 255 -19.54 -1.33 8.87
N GLU A 256 -20.34 -0.28 9.08
CA GLU A 256 -21.71 -0.38 9.61
C GLU A 256 -22.63 -1.21 8.71
N GLN A 257 -22.46 -1.11 7.39
CA GLN A 257 -23.14 -1.94 6.40
C GLN A 257 -22.62 -3.39 6.34
N GLN A 258 -21.61 -3.74 7.16
CA GLN A 258 -20.98 -5.06 7.22
C GLN A 258 -20.42 -5.55 5.87
N GLN A 259 -20.07 -4.63 4.97
CA GLN A 259 -19.68 -4.98 3.59
C GLN A 259 -18.42 -5.85 3.50
N PHE A 260 -17.52 -5.73 4.47
CA PHE A 260 -16.22 -6.42 4.48
C PHE A 260 -16.13 -7.57 5.49
N GLN A 261 -17.19 -7.82 6.26
CA GLN A 261 -17.24 -8.89 7.25
C GLN A 261 -17.26 -10.28 6.58
N PRO A 262 -16.68 -11.32 7.20
CA PRO A 262 -15.94 -11.29 8.47
C PRO A 262 -14.51 -10.73 8.29
N PHE A 263 -13.96 -10.04 9.29
CA PHE A 263 -12.54 -9.67 9.33
C PHE A 263 -11.68 -10.79 9.93
N ASP A 264 -10.48 -10.97 9.37
CA ASP A 264 -9.49 -11.94 9.80
C ASP A 264 -8.13 -11.24 10.07
N PRO A 265 -7.74 -11.04 11.35
CA PRO A 265 -6.47 -10.41 11.71
C PRO A 265 -5.21 -11.08 11.16
N TYR A 266 -5.31 -12.33 10.71
CA TYR A 266 -4.20 -13.10 10.16
C TYR A 266 -4.04 -12.89 8.64
N ARG A 267 -5.02 -12.25 7.96
CA ARG A 267 -5.07 -12.11 6.49
C ARG A 267 -5.36 -10.70 6.03
N ASP A 268 -6.02 -9.93 6.89
CA ASP A 268 -6.44 -8.58 6.62
C ASP A 268 -5.49 -7.59 7.28
N VAL A 269 -5.17 -6.53 6.54
CA VAL A 269 -4.31 -5.47 7.02
C VAL A 269 -4.78 -4.14 6.47
N PHE A 270 -4.71 -3.12 7.32
CA PHE A 270 -5.09 -1.75 6.99
C PHE A 270 -3.84 -0.88 6.82
N PHE A 271 -3.86 -0.04 5.79
CA PHE A 271 -2.84 0.97 5.52
C PHE A 271 -3.51 2.33 5.39
N LEU A 272 -2.98 3.32 6.11
CA LEU A 272 -3.42 4.70 6.06
C LEU A 272 -2.21 5.54 5.63
N PHE A 273 -2.25 6.08 4.41
CA PHE A 273 -1.14 6.87 3.90
C PHE A 273 -1.32 8.35 4.22
N SER A 274 -0.49 8.86 5.12
CA SER A 274 -0.53 10.23 5.65
C SER A 274 -1.96 10.72 5.93
N PRO A 275 -2.74 10.02 6.79
CA PRO A 275 -4.17 10.29 7.00
C PRO A 275 -4.45 11.60 7.75
N GLY A 276 -3.48 12.11 8.51
CA GLY A 276 -3.66 13.29 9.37
C GLY A 276 -4.69 13.02 10.48
N ILE A 277 -4.53 11.94 11.22
CA ILE A 277 -5.49 11.51 12.26
C ILE A 277 -5.55 12.54 13.39
N GLY A 278 -4.39 13.05 13.82
CA GLY A 278 -4.28 14.06 14.86
C GLY A 278 -4.28 15.50 14.33
N TYR A 279 -4.41 15.70 13.02
CA TYR A 279 -4.42 17.06 12.46
C TYR A 279 -5.77 17.74 12.72
N PRO A 280 -5.81 18.99 13.26
CA PRO A 280 -7.05 19.61 13.73
C PRO A 280 -8.17 19.69 12.67
N ALA A 281 -7.82 19.85 11.39
CA ALA A 281 -8.81 19.96 10.32
C ALA A 281 -9.43 18.62 9.92
N THR A 282 -8.80 17.48 10.22
CA THR A 282 -9.21 16.15 9.73
C THR A 282 -9.52 15.15 10.85
N SER A 283 -9.10 15.42 12.08
CA SER A 283 -9.27 14.51 13.22
C SER A 283 -10.72 14.09 13.47
N HIS A 284 -11.67 15.02 13.29
CA HIS A 284 -13.09 14.76 13.42
C HIS A 284 -13.64 13.72 12.41
N LEU A 285 -13.01 13.58 11.24
CA LEU A 285 -13.39 12.57 10.23
C LEU A 285 -12.91 11.17 10.62
N TRP A 286 -11.81 11.08 11.38
CA TRP A 286 -11.22 9.81 11.83
C TRP A 286 -11.79 9.31 13.16
N ALA A 287 -12.28 10.20 14.02
CA ALA A 287 -12.91 9.87 15.31
C ALA A 287 -13.94 8.72 15.24
N PRO A 288 -14.91 8.67 14.30
CA PRO A 288 -15.83 7.53 14.20
C PRO A 288 -15.18 6.26 13.61
N THR A 289 -14.12 6.40 12.82
CA THR A 289 -13.46 5.29 12.12
C THR A 289 -12.50 4.51 13.02
N ILE A 290 -11.76 5.18 13.90
CA ILE A 290 -10.76 4.53 14.76
C ILE A 290 -11.36 3.41 15.64
N PRO A 291 -12.46 3.62 16.39
CA PRO A 291 -13.04 2.54 17.20
C PRO A 291 -13.42 1.31 16.38
N GLN A 292 -13.96 1.51 15.18
CA GLN A 292 -14.33 0.42 14.28
C GLN A 292 -13.11 -0.34 13.75
N LEU A 293 -11.99 0.34 13.50
CA LEU A 293 -10.71 -0.32 13.18
C LEU A 293 -10.21 -1.16 14.35
N LEU A 294 -10.29 -0.65 15.58
CA LEU A 294 -9.90 -1.40 16.78
C LEU A 294 -10.77 -2.63 17.02
N GLN A 295 -12.04 -2.60 16.62
CA GLN A 295 -12.93 -3.76 16.67
C GLN A 295 -12.48 -4.88 15.73
N THR A 296 -11.88 -4.57 14.58
CA THR A 296 -11.41 -5.59 13.62
C THR A 296 -10.25 -6.43 14.14
N LYS A 297 -9.50 -5.94 15.14
CA LYS A 297 -8.25 -6.55 15.66
C LYS A 297 -7.15 -6.77 14.61
N CYS A 298 -7.34 -6.27 13.38
CA CYS A 298 -6.38 -6.37 12.30
C CYS A 298 -5.22 -5.38 12.53
N GLY A 299 -4.07 -5.66 11.90
CA GLY A 299 -2.95 -4.72 11.93
C GLY A 299 -3.28 -3.47 11.12
N VAL A 300 -3.09 -2.29 11.72
CA VAL A 300 -3.24 -0.99 11.08
C VAL A 300 -1.86 -0.32 11.01
N PHE A 301 -1.41 0.02 9.81
CA PHE A 301 -0.16 0.74 9.58
C PHE A 301 -0.43 2.13 9.03
N VAL A 302 0.23 3.11 9.61
CA VAL A 302 0.04 4.53 9.31
C VAL A 302 1.35 5.15 8.89
N THR A 303 1.33 5.95 7.83
CA THR A 303 2.46 6.79 7.43
C THR A 303 2.21 8.27 7.73
N GLY A 304 3.26 9.09 7.73
CA GLY A 304 3.15 10.54 7.88
C GLY A 304 4.06 11.31 6.92
N TYR A 305 3.89 12.64 6.85
CA TYR A 305 4.71 13.55 6.03
C TYR A 305 5.96 14.05 6.75
N SER A 306 5.88 14.15 8.09
CA SER A 306 6.95 14.62 8.96
C SER A 306 6.97 13.85 10.27
N GLN A 307 8.03 14.04 11.07
CA GLN A 307 8.10 13.48 12.41
C GLN A 307 7.04 14.13 13.33
N GLU A 308 6.82 15.43 13.20
CA GLU A 308 5.85 16.18 14.01
C GLU A 308 4.41 15.72 13.75
N ASP A 309 4.07 15.47 12.49
CA ASP A 309 2.74 14.94 12.14
C ASP A 309 2.52 13.55 12.72
N MET A 310 3.54 12.69 12.66
CA MET A 310 3.47 11.36 13.25
C MET A 310 3.32 11.41 14.77
N ASP A 311 4.08 12.28 15.44
CA ASP A 311 3.99 12.40 16.90
C ASP A 311 2.63 12.96 17.32
N ARG A 312 2.07 13.90 16.54
CA ARG A 312 0.71 14.41 16.73
C ARG A 312 -0.35 13.31 16.55
N ASP A 313 -0.25 12.52 15.48
CA ASP A 313 -1.16 11.40 15.20
C ASP A 313 -1.11 10.35 16.32
N VAL A 314 0.08 10.01 16.81
CA VAL A 314 0.28 9.04 17.90
C VAL A 314 -0.24 9.59 19.22
N ALA A 315 0.01 10.86 19.54
CA ALA A 315 -0.48 11.50 20.75
C ALA A 315 -2.02 11.56 20.76
N TRP A 316 -2.63 11.95 19.63
CA TRP A 316 -4.07 11.96 19.48
C TRP A 316 -4.65 10.55 19.63
N LEU A 317 -4.05 9.53 19.00
CA LEU A 317 -4.54 8.17 19.10
C LEU A 317 -4.49 7.63 20.54
N ARG A 318 -3.43 7.96 21.29
CA ARG A 318 -3.33 7.60 22.72
C ARG A 318 -4.40 8.32 23.55
N ASP A 319 -4.58 9.62 23.35
CA ASP A 319 -5.62 10.37 24.07
C ASP A 319 -7.02 9.78 23.88
N GLN A 320 -7.31 9.28 22.67
CA GLN A 320 -8.64 8.73 22.35
C GLN A 320 -8.84 7.26 22.75
N ALA A 321 -7.79 6.43 22.81
CA ALA A 321 -7.95 4.97 22.94
C ALA A 321 -6.74 4.22 23.54
N ASP A 322 -5.93 4.84 24.42
CA ASP A 322 -4.71 4.21 25.00
C ASP A 322 -4.98 2.83 25.65
N ASP A 323 -6.13 2.67 26.30
CA ASP A 323 -6.52 1.46 27.00
C ASP A 323 -6.97 0.33 26.06
N GLU A 324 -7.28 0.63 24.80
CA GLU A 324 -7.76 -0.35 23.81
C GLU A 324 -6.72 -0.72 22.74
N ILE A 325 -5.53 -0.10 22.76
CA ILE A 325 -4.55 -0.22 21.67
C ILE A 325 -3.30 -1.00 22.06
N ASP A 326 -2.86 -1.89 21.16
CA ASP A 326 -1.51 -2.45 21.12
C ASP A 326 -0.70 -1.76 20.02
N ILE A 327 0.43 -1.15 20.36
CA ILE A 327 1.38 -0.67 19.35
C ILE A 327 2.10 -1.86 18.72
N LEU A 328 2.06 -1.98 17.39
CA LEU A 328 2.73 -3.02 16.62
C LEU A 328 4.13 -2.57 16.18
N LEU A 329 4.21 -1.36 15.63
CA LEU A 329 5.45 -0.78 15.13
C LEU A 329 5.57 0.64 15.68
N ARG A 330 6.65 0.90 16.42
CA ARG A 330 6.90 2.22 17.00
C ARG A 330 7.17 3.26 15.90
N PRO A 331 6.76 4.52 16.13
CA PRO A 331 7.07 5.64 15.25
C PRO A 331 8.54 5.73 14.90
N GLY A 332 8.80 6.02 13.62
CA GLY A 332 10.12 6.28 13.11
C GLY A 332 10.15 6.29 11.60
N LYS A 333 11.31 6.67 11.06
CA LYS A 333 11.54 6.86 9.63
C LYS A 333 11.24 5.60 8.81
N ASN A 334 10.69 5.80 7.63
CA ASN A 334 10.44 4.76 6.65
C ASN A 334 11.62 4.71 5.66
N GLU A 335 12.27 3.55 5.54
CA GLU A 335 13.38 3.38 4.59
C GLU A 335 12.95 3.58 3.13
N PHE A 336 11.66 3.36 2.87
CA PHE A 336 11.01 3.48 1.58
C PHE A 336 10.15 4.75 1.44
N MET A 337 10.43 5.79 2.22
CA MET A 337 9.84 7.12 2.00
C MET A 337 10.21 7.68 0.61
N SER A 338 9.37 8.55 0.05
CA SER A 338 9.69 9.25 -1.19
C SER A 338 10.98 10.06 -1.05
N ARG A 339 11.91 9.90 -2.00
CA ARG A 339 13.13 10.71 -2.07
C ARG A 339 12.89 12.06 -2.74
N LYS A 340 11.79 12.20 -3.50
CA LYS A 340 11.32 13.49 -4.01
C LYS A 340 10.69 14.29 -2.87
N TYR A 341 11.09 15.55 -2.74
CA TYR A 341 10.43 16.52 -1.87
C TYR A 341 9.24 17.14 -2.59
N ASP A 342 8.18 17.39 -1.84
CA ASP A 342 7.07 18.20 -2.28
C ASP A 342 7.10 19.50 -1.50
N VAL A 343 6.83 20.60 -2.21
CA VAL A 343 6.88 21.95 -1.65
C VAL A 343 5.46 22.38 -1.37
N THR A 344 5.17 22.68 -0.11
CA THR A 344 3.87 23.14 0.36
C THR A 344 4.01 24.53 0.99
N GLU A 345 2.91 25.27 1.05
CA GLU A 345 2.84 26.54 1.75
C GLU A 345 2.17 26.30 3.11
N GLY A 346 2.94 26.44 4.17
CA GLY A 346 2.49 26.36 5.55
C GLY A 346 2.31 27.74 6.19
N PRO A 347 1.89 27.79 7.47
CA PRO A 347 1.66 29.03 8.20
C PRO A 347 2.92 29.91 8.31
N ASP A 348 4.09 29.27 8.40
CA ASP A 348 5.39 29.92 8.59
C ASP A 348 6.17 30.11 7.27
N GLY A 349 5.54 29.81 6.13
CA GLY A 349 6.12 29.98 4.79
C GLY A 349 6.24 28.67 4.00
N ILE A 350 7.33 28.51 3.25
CA ILE A 350 7.55 27.32 2.42
C ILE A 350 7.98 26.15 3.31
N GLU A 351 7.22 25.06 3.26
CA GLU A 351 7.50 23.80 3.94
C GLU A 351 7.88 22.70 2.95
N LEU A 352 8.71 21.77 3.41
CA LEU A 352 9.15 20.63 2.62
C LEU A 352 8.56 19.34 3.22
N GLU A 353 7.76 18.66 2.41
CA GLU A 353 7.15 17.40 2.78
C GLU A 353 7.80 16.25 2.02
N GLN A 354 7.82 15.08 2.64
CA GLN A 354 8.18 13.83 1.98
C GLN A 354 7.05 12.83 2.13
N ASN A 355 6.51 12.37 1.01
CA ASN A 355 5.50 11.32 1.05
C ASN A 355 6.00 10.07 1.79
N ASN A 356 5.20 9.60 2.74
CA ASN A 356 5.49 8.44 3.57
C ASN A 356 6.83 8.53 4.33
N PHE A 357 7.18 9.73 4.82
CA PHE A 357 8.41 10.00 5.60
C PHE A 357 8.68 8.97 6.69
N GLY A 358 7.67 8.66 7.49
CA GLY A 358 7.77 7.67 8.54
C GLY A 358 6.57 6.73 8.56
N VAL A 359 6.71 5.69 9.35
CA VAL A 359 5.74 4.61 9.45
C VAL A 359 5.65 4.09 10.87
N TRP A 360 4.45 3.75 11.28
CA TRP A 360 4.13 3.14 12.57
C TRP A 360 2.88 2.27 12.43
N GLY A 361 2.53 1.53 13.47
CA GLY A 361 1.37 0.68 13.40
C GLY A 361 0.83 0.29 14.76
N PHE A 362 -0.46 -0.02 14.78
CA PHE A 362 -1.23 -0.35 15.96
C PHE A 362 -2.32 -1.37 15.62
N ARG A 363 -2.94 -1.95 16.64
CA ARG A 363 -4.16 -2.75 16.52
C ARG A 363 -4.98 -2.61 17.80
N GLY A 364 -6.24 -3.06 17.76
CA GLY A 364 -7.03 -3.23 18.98
C GLY A 364 -6.52 -4.39 19.83
N LYS A 365 -6.54 -4.24 21.16
CA LYS A 365 -6.13 -5.27 22.12
C LYS A 365 -6.94 -6.55 21.93
N MET A 366 -6.23 -7.68 21.97
CA MET A 366 -6.83 -8.99 22.12
C MET A 366 -6.85 -9.36 23.61
N TYR A 367 -8.04 -9.42 24.20
CA TYR A 367 -8.18 -9.97 25.54
C TYR A 367 -7.92 -11.46 25.48
N ASN A 368 -6.74 -11.90 25.91
CA ASN A 368 -6.52 -13.31 26.19
C ASN A 368 -7.53 -13.71 27.26
N ALA A 369 -8.34 -14.74 26.99
CA ALA A 369 -9.19 -15.32 28.01
C ALA A 369 -8.28 -15.72 29.18
N LYS A 370 -8.42 -15.03 30.32
CA LYS A 370 -7.78 -15.49 31.55
C LYS A 370 -8.39 -16.84 31.86
N VAL A 371 -7.57 -17.89 31.87
CA VAL A 371 -7.98 -19.15 32.48
C VAL A 371 -8.30 -18.79 33.92
N VAL A 372 -9.60 -18.81 34.26
CA VAL A 372 -10.02 -18.71 35.64
C VAL A 372 -9.53 -19.99 36.27
N GLU A 373 -8.46 -19.91 37.06
CA GLU A 373 -8.09 -21.01 37.95
C GLU A 373 -9.27 -21.18 38.91
N GLU A 374 -10.09 -22.20 38.67
CA GLU A 374 -11.10 -22.62 39.64
C GLU A 374 -10.36 -22.97 40.92
N GLU A 375 -10.58 -22.20 41.99
CA GLU A 375 -10.14 -22.57 43.32
C GLU A 375 -10.70 -23.97 43.63
N PRO A 376 -9.87 -24.92 44.07
CA PRO A 376 -10.36 -26.25 44.40
C PRO A 376 -11.39 -26.13 45.52
N ALA A 377 -12.62 -26.52 45.21
CA ALA A 377 -13.73 -26.54 46.16
C ALA A 377 -13.27 -27.23 47.44
N ALA A 378 -13.20 -26.48 48.53
CA ALA A 378 -12.93 -27.01 49.85
C ALA A 378 -14.01 -28.03 50.18
N LEU A 379 -13.64 -29.31 50.12
CA LEU A 379 -14.43 -30.42 50.66
C LEU A 379 -14.50 -30.24 52.18
N THR A 380 -15.51 -29.53 52.66
CA THR A 380 -15.90 -29.55 54.07
C THR A 380 -16.65 -30.86 54.32
N GLY A 381 -15.96 -31.80 54.97
CA GLY A 381 -16.54 -33.01 55.54
C GLY A 381 -17.19 -32.81 56.90
#